data_AF-A0A9X1MYY8-F1
#
_entry.id   AF-A0A9X1MYY8-F1
#
_cell.length_a   1.000
_cell.length_b   1.000
_cell.length_c   1.000
_cell.angle_alpha   90.00
_cell.angle_beta   90.00
_cell.angle_gamma   90.00
#
_symmetry.space_group_name_H-M   'P 1'
#
loop_
_entity.id
_entity.type
_entity.pdbx_description
1 polymer ?
#
loop_
_entity_poly.entity_id
_entity_poly.type
_entity_poly.pdbx_seq_one_letter_code
_entity_poly.pdbx_strand_id
1 'polypeptide(L)' 'MTPEYDAVSSVQIPEGVSPLIWGGMECDLAKGLRRAIKDKMQLQRDEYYLVNYWREGVPEGGFNHSSDE' A
#
# COMPACT_ATOMS: atom_id res chain seq x y z
N MET A 1 -9.29 -11.03 7.11
CA MET A 1 -9.27 -10.06 6.00
C MET A 1 -9.98 -8.82 6.54
N THR A 2 -9.23 -7.77 6.87
CA THR A 2 -9.79 -6.54 7.44
C THR A 2 -10.49 -5.72 6.34
N PRO A 3 -11.60 -5.03 6.65
CA PRO A 3 -12.48 -4.39 5.66
C PRO A 3 -11.86 -3.21 4.90
N GLU A 4 -10.71 -2.69 5.34
CA GLU A 4 -10.12 -1.46 4.77
C GLU A 4 -9.49 -1.69 3.38
N TYR A 5 -9.00 -2.89 3.08
CA TYR A 5 -8.44 -3.20 1.74
C TYR A 5 -9.51 -3.23 0.65
N ASP A 6 -10.73 -3.64 1.00
CA ASP A 6 -11.82 -3.84 0.04
C ASP A 6 -12.24 -2.50 -0.58
N ALA A 7 -12.21 -1.41 0.20
CA ALA A 7 -12.54 -0.08 -0.30
C ALA A 7 -11.58 0.37 -1.41
N VAL A 8 -10.26 0.30 -1.17
CA VAL A 8 -9.26 0.74 -2.16
C VAL A 8 -9.20 -0.19 -3.35
N SER A 9 -9.29 -1.50 -3.11
CA SER A 9 -9.29 -2.51 -4.18
C SER A 9 -10.58 -2.49 -5.01
N SER A 10 -11.67 -1.88 -4.54
CA SER A 10 -12.91 -1.70 -5.32
C SER A 10 -12.85 -0.56 -6.34
N VAL A 11 -11.90 0.38 -6.21
CA VAL A 11 -11.79 1.54 -7.09
C VAL A 11 -11.57 1.11 -8.54
N GLN A 12 -12.45 1.57 -9.44
CA GLN A 12 -12.29 1.35 -10.88
C GLN A 12 -11.28 2.35 -11.42
N ILE A 13 -10.21 1.85 -12.00
CA ILE A 13 -9.25 2.67 -12.76
C ILE A 13 -9.68 2.62 -14.23
N PRO A 14 -9.89 3.77 -14.88
CA PRO A 14 -10.19 3.80 -16.29
C PRO A 14 -9.11 3.09 -17.13
N GLU A 15 -9.50 2.52 -18.27
CA GLU A 15 -8.51 1.93 -19.17
C GLU A 15 -7.61 3.02 -19.78
N GLY A 16 -6.32 2.71 -19.95
CA GLY A 16 -5.35 3.60 -20.60
C GLY A 16 -4.79 4.72 -19.72
N VAL A 17 -5.17 4.80 -18.44
CA VAL A 17 -4.50 5.68 -17.47
C VAL A 17 -3.51 4.92 -16.60
N SER A 18 -2.40 5.58 -16.25
CA SER A 18 -1.41 5.06 -15.31
C SER A 18 -1.42 5.93 -14.05
N PRO A 19 -2.18 5.54 -13.01
CA PRO A 19 -2.27 6.35 -11.80
C PRO A 19 -1.05 6.18 -10.92
N LEU A 20 -0.60 7.29 -10.33
CA LEU A 20 0.31 7.27 -9.21
C LEU A 20 -0.48 6.96 -7.92
N ILE A 21 -0.07 5.93 -7.20
CA ILE A 21 -0.66 5.58 -5.89
C ILE A 21 0.31 6.03 -4.79
N TRP A 22 -0.15 6.85 -3.85
CA TRP A 22 0.65 7.28 -2.70
C TRP A 22 -0.13 7.15 -1.40
N GLY A 23 0.52 6.69 -0.33
CA GLY A 23 -0.09 6.68 1.00
C GLY A 23 0.87 6.32 2.12
N GLY A 24 0.71 6.96 3.27
CA GLY A 24 1.33 6.56 4.53
C GLY A 24 0.28 5.92 5.45
N MET A 25 0.51 4.70 5.91
CA MET A 25 -0.48 3.94 6.68
C MET A 25 0.15 2.93 7.65
N GLU A 26 -0.69 2.24 8.40
CA GLU A 26 -0.27 1.12 9.26
C GLU A 26 0.43 0.02 8.43
N CYS A 27 1.44 -0.63 9.00
CA CYS A 27 2.31 -1.58 8.32
C CYS A 27 1.59 -2.71 7.59
N ASP A 28 0.65 -3.38 8.24
CA ASP A 28 -0.04 -4.51 7.67
C ASP A 28 -1.03 -4.03 6.60
N LEU A 29 -1.70 -2.89 6.84
CA LEU A 29 -2.51 -2.21 5.82
C LEU A 29 -1.68 -1.83 4.58
N ALA A 30 -0.47 -1.32 4.74
CA ALA A 30 0.41 -1.00 3.62
C ALA A 30 0.77 -2.26 2.82
N LYS A 31 1.11 -3.36 3.50
CA LYS A 31 1.47 -4.63 2.83
C LYS A 31 0.30 -5.25 2.08
N GLY A 32 -0.87 -5.32 2.70
CA GLY A 32 -2.04 -5.93 2.05
C GLY A 32 -2.50 -5.10 0.85
N LEU A 33 -2.42 -3.77 0.93
CA LEU A 33 -2.74 -2.90 -0.20
C LEU A 33 -1.70 -3.01 -1.32
N ARG A 34 -0.39 -3.08 -1.02
CA ARG A 34 0.64 -3.36 -2.05
C ARG A 34 0.33 -4.64 -2.83
N ARG A 35 -0.09 -5.69 -2.14
CA ARG A 35 -0.44 -6.97 -2.77
C ARG A 35 -1.69 -6.83 -3.66
N ALA A 36 -2.75 -6.22 -3.15
CA ALA A 36 -3.98 -6.00 -3.91
C ALA A 36 -3.75 -5.14 -5.17
N ILE A 37 -2.91 -4.10 -5.07
CA ILE A 37 -2.52 -3.27 -6.22
C ILE A 37 -1.75 -4.10 -7.24
N LYS A 38 -0.73 -4.87 -6.82
CA LYS A 38 0.04 -5.74 -7.74
C LYS A 38 -0.83 -6.78 -8.45
N ASP A 39 -1.79 -7.35 -7.73
CA ASP A 39 -2.67 -8.39 -8.28
C ASP A 39 -3.71 -7.79 -9.25
N LYS A 40 -4.23 -6.59 -8.96
CA LYS A 40 -5.27 -5.92 -9.77
C LYS A 40 -4.72 -5.09 -10.92
N MET A 41 -3.55 -4.49 -10.74
CA MET A 41 -3.00 -3.46 -11.60
C MET A 41 -1.58 -3.85 -11.98
N GLN A 42 -1.28 -3.86 -13.28
CA GLN A 42 0.07 -4.13 -13.78
C GLN A 42 0.97 -2.88 -13.69
N LEU A 43 0.93 -2.19 -12.55
CA LEU A 43 1.69 -0.97 -12.31
C LEU A 43 3.19 -1.27 -12.17
N GLN A 44 4.00 -0.38 -12.70
CA GLN A 44 5.45 -0.39 -12.50
C GLN A 44 5.79 0.03 -11.07
N ARG A 45 6.99 -0.33 -10.62
CA ARG A 45 7.46 -0.11 -9.23
C ARG A 45 7.45 1.37 -8.84
N ASP A 46 7.66 2.26 -9.79
CA ASP A 46 7.70 3.72 -9.64
C ASP A 46 6.31 4.37 -9.65
N GLU A 47 5.24 3.60 -9.84
CA GLU A 47 3.85 4.09 -9.90
C GLU A 47 3.08 3.86 -8.59
N TYR A 48 3.71 3.29 -7.56
CA TYR A 48 3.11 3.18 -6.23
C TYR A 48 4.11 3.33 -5.08
N TYR A 49 3.77 4.19 -4.13
CA TYR A 49 4.56 4.52 -2.94
C TYR A 49 3.70 4.37 -1.69
N LEU A 50 3.79 3.21 -1.04
CA LEU A 50 3.11 2.96 0.24
C LEU A 50 4.14 2.97 1.37
N VAL A 51 4.10 3.98 2.24
CA VAL A 51 5.03 4.13 3.36
C VAL A 51 4.42 3.51 4.62
N ASN A 52 5.21 2.70 5.32
CA ASN A 52 4.85 2.14 6.61
C ASN A 52 5.05 3.22 7.69
N TYR A 53 3.99 3.90 8.12
CA TYR A 53 4.08 5.00 9.09
C TYR A 53 4.11 4.52 10.53
N TRP A 54 3.41 3.45 10.84
CA TRP A 54 3.36 2.89 12.19
C TRP A 54 2.96 1.41 12.14
N ARG A 55 3.03 0.72 13.27
CA ARG A 55 2.52 -0.66 13.42
C ARG A 55 1.79 -0.81 14.74
N GLU A 56 0.63 -1.44 14.70
CA GLU A 56 -0.11 -1.73 15.93
C GLU A 56 0.73 -2.59 16.90
N GLY A 57 0.71 -2.24 18.19
CA GLY A 57 1.50 -2.92 19.21
C GLY A 57 3.00 -2.63 19.20
N VAL A 58 3.49 -1.72 18.34
CA VAL A 58 4.90 -1.33 18.28
C VAL A 58 5.04 0.18 18.51
N PRO A 59 5.89 0.61 19.47
CA PRO A 59 6.14 2.02 19.70
C PRO A 59 6.91 2.66 18.53
N GLU A 60 6.83 3.98 18.42
CA GLU A 60 7.61 4.74 17.45
C GLU A 60 9.12 4.50 17.63
N GLY A 61 9.83 4.18 16.55
CA GLY A 61 11.24 3.76 16.58
C GLY A 61 11.47 2.26 16.89
N GLY A 62 10.43 1.53 17.31
CA GLY A 62 10.45 0.08 17.48
C GLY A 62 10.35 -0.72 16.17
N PHE A 63 10.12 -0.02 15.05
CA PHE A 63 10.20 -0.59 13.71
C PHE A 63 11.29 0.12 12.91
N ASN A 64 12.21 -0.66 12.34
CA ASN A 64 13.21 -0.10 11.43
C ASN A 64 12.50 0.35 10.15
N HIS A 65 12.68 1.63 9.79
CA HIS A 65 12.41 2.15 8.46
C HIS A 65 13.53 1.73 7.50
N SER A 66 13.99 0.47 7.55
CA SER A 66 14.79 -0.03 6.44
C SER A 66 13.87 -0.05 5.24
N SER A 67 14.10 0.90 4.34
CA SER A 67 13.75 0.80 2.94
C SER A 67 14.39 -0.48 2.41
N ASP A 68 13.79 -1.64 2.70
CA ASP A 68 14.07 -2.86 1.95
C ASP A 68 13.42 -2.65 0.58
N GLU A 69 14.20 -1.97 -0.25
CA GLU A 69 14.05 -1.87 -1.70
C GLU A 69 14.41 -3.18 -2.39
#